data_AF-A0A534WPX2-F1
#
_entry.id   AF-A0A534WPX2-F1
#
_cell.length_a   1.000
_cell.length_b   1.000
_cell.length_c   1.000
_cell.angle_alpha   90.00
_cell.angle_beta   90.00
_cell.angle_gamma   90.00
#
_symmetry.space_group_name_H-M   'P 1'
#
loop_
_entity.id
_entity.type
_entity.pdbx_description
1 polymer ?
#
loop_
_entity_poly.entity_id
_entity_poly.type
_entity_poly.pdbx_seq_one_letter_code
_entity_poly.pdbx_strand_id
1 'polypeptide(L)'
;MLRDNEVLKKMIATGEERMSKLASQLLQNETFMGALQKTMSAALDVKATAERAAHTALSAMNIPTSDDVRKLEGKIEELEKVFEGLSRKIAELQKKEAAAQSQTQTH
;
A
#
# COMPACT_ATOMS: atom_id res chain seq x y z
N MET A 1 -20.20 -13.73 37.19
CA MET A 1 -21.65 -13.51 37.41
C MET A 1 -22.15 -12.23 36.72
N LEU A 2 -21.87 -12.01 35.42
CA LEU A 2 -22.58 -11.01 34.58
C LEU A 2 -22.73 -11.46 33.10
N ARG A 3 -22.26 -12.67 32.75
CA ARG A 3 -22.27 -13.22 31.39
C ARG A 3 -23.48 -14.13 31.08
N ASP A 4 -24.25 -14.51 32.11
CA ASP A 4 -25.37 -15.47 32.00
C ASP A 4 -26.73 -14.83 32.28
N ASN A 5 -26.88 -13.52 32.03
CA ASN A 5 -28.18 -12.88 32.10
C ASN A 5 -28.84 -12.94 30.72
N GLU A 6 -29.72 -13.93 30.52
CA GLU A 6 -30.56 -14.11 29.32
C GLU A 6 -31.25 -12.81 28.86
N VAL A 7 -31.57 -11.89 29.79
CA VAL A 7 -32.17 -10.59 29.49
C VAL A 7 -31.16 -9.62 28.86
N LEU A 8 -29.90 -9.61 29.32
CA LEU A 8 -28.83 -8.82 28.70
C LEU A 8 -28.51 -9.33 27.29
N LYS A 9 -28.49 -10.66 27.11
CA LYS A 9 -28.28 -11.29 25.81
C LYS A 9 -29.42 -10.99 24.84
N LYS A 10 -30.68 -11.05 25.29
CA LYS A 10 -31.86 -10.64 24.51
C LYS A 10 -31.88 -9.13 24.23
N MET A 11 -31.42 -8.30 25.17
CA MET A 11 -31.32 -6.84 25.00
C MET A 11 -30.22 -6.45 24.02
N ILE A 12 -29.06 -7.12 24.06
CA ILE A 12 -27.97 -6.94 23.07
C ILE A 12 -28.44 -7.43 21.69
N ALA A 13 -29.05 -8.61 21.59
CA ALA A 13 -29.57 -9.12 20.33
C ALA A 13 -30.66 -8.21 19.72
N THR A 14 -31.58 -7.72 20.55
CA THR A 14 -32.60 -6.74 20.12
C THR A 14 -31.97 -5.39 19.76
N GLY A 15 -30.90 -5.00 20.47
CA GLY A 15 -30.11 -3.81 20.19
C GLY A 15 -29.38 -3.90 18.85
N GLU A 16 -28.74 -5.04 18.57
CA GLU A 16 -28.10 -5.35 17.29
C GLU A 16 -29.11 -5.36 16.14
N GLU A 17 -30.29 -5.95 16.33
CA GLU A 17 -31.30 -5.98 15.28
C GLU A 17 -31.86 -4.58 14.98
N ARG A 18 -32.09 -3.76 16.01
CA ARG A 18 -32.51 -2.36 15.85
C ARG A 18 -31.41 -1.50 15.24
N MET A 19 -30.17 -1.70 15.65
CA MET A 19 -29.01 -1.00 15.10
C MET A 19 -28.74 -1.42 13.65
N SER A 20 -28.92 -2.69 13.31
CA SER A 20 -28.81 -3.21 11.95
C SER A 20 -29.90 -2.65 11.04
N LYS A 21 -31.15 -2.55 11.52
CA LYS A 21 -32.24 -1.87 10.79
C LYS A 21 -31.95 -0.39 10.59
N LEU A 22 -31.45 0.31 11.61
CA LEU A 22 -31.07 1.72 11.51
C LEU A 22 -29.89 1.92 10.54
N ALA A 23 -28.84 1.09 10.63
CA ALA A 23 -27.72 1.12 9.71
C ALA A 23 -28.17 0.85 8.27
N SER A 24 -29.07 -0.12 8.08
CA SER A 24 -29.65 -0.43 6.77
C SER A 24 -30.45 0.75 6.23
N GLN A 25 -31.29 1.38 7.07
CA GLN A 25 -32.07 2.56 6.69
C GLN A 25 -31.21 3.78 6.39
N LEU A 26 -30.10 3.96 7.12
CA LEU A 26 -29.12 5.03 6.87
C LEU A 26 -28.34 4.80 5.57
N LEU A 27 -27.92 3.56 5.31
CA LEU A 27 -27.25 3.17 4.06
C LEU A 27 -28.16 3.28 2.84
N GLN A 28 -29.46 3.03 3.02
CA GLN A 28 -30.48 3.17 1.98
C GLN A 28 -30.89 4.64 1.73
N ASN A 29 -30.52 5.56 2.62
CA ASN A 29 -30.84 6.97 2.45
C ASN A 29 -29.78 7.63 1.55
N GLU A 30 -30.15 7.92 0.31
CA GLU A 30 -29.25 8.52 -0.69
C GLU A 30 -28.66 9.87 -0.25
N THR A 31 -29.40 10.67 0.52
CA THR A 31 -28.93 11.94 1.06
C THR A 31 -27.85 11.74 2.13
N PHE A 32 -28.04 10.77 3.04
CA PHE A 32 -27.05 10.41 4.06
C PHE A 32 -25.81 9.77 3.43
N MET A 33 -25.99 8.81 2.52
CA MET A 33 -24.88 8.16 1.82
C MET A 33 -24.10 9.18 0.97
N GLY A 34 -24.81 10.11 0.32
CA GLY A 34 -24.19 11.22 -0.40
C GLY A 34 -23.43 12.19 0.49
N ALA A 35 -23.94 12.51 1.69
CA ALA A 35 -23.24 13.34 2.66
C ALA A 35 -22.02 12.62 3.27
N LEU A 36 -22.14 11.33 3.58
CA LEU A 36 -21.06 10.50 4.08
C LEU A 36 -19.95 10.36 3.04
N GLN A 37 -20.31 10.10 1.79
CA GLN A 37 -19.36 10.03 0.67
C GLN A 37 -18.66 11.38 0.48
N LYS A 38 -19.40 12.50 0.46
CA LYS A 38 -18.80 13.84 0.36
C LYS A 38 -17.87 14.15 1.52
N THR A 39 -18.24 13.76 2.74
CA THR A 39 -17.42 13.97 3.94
C THR A 39 -16.17 13.09 3.90
N MET A 40 -16.30 11.83 3.47
CA MET A 40 -15.17 10.93 3.32
C MET A 40 -14.22 11.41 2.21
N SER A 41 -14.75 11.82 1.06
CA SER A 41 -13.98 12.43 -0.02
C SER A 41 -13.30 13.71 0.44
N ALA A 42 -14.00 14.62 1.12
CA ALA A 42 -13.41 15.84 1.65
C ALA A 42 -12.34 15.56 2.71
N ALA A 43 -12.53 14.58 3.59
CA ALA A 43 -11.55 14.17 4.58
C ALA A 43 -10.30 13.56 3.93
N LEU A 44 -10.48 12.73 2.90
CA LEU A 44 -9.38 12.17 2.11
C LEU A 44 -8.63 13.26 1.35
N ASP A 45 -9.33 14.24 0.77
CA ASP A 45 -8.73 15.37 0.06
C ASP A 45 -7.97 16.31 1.00
N VAL A 46 -8.51 16.59 2.18
CA VAL A 46 -7.83 17.38 3.22
C VAL A 46 -6.58 16.64 3.71
N LYS A 47 -6.66 15.33 3.96
CA LYS A 47 -5.50 14.51 4.33
C LYS A 47 -4.44 14.53 3.23
N ALA A 48 -4.82 14.33 1.97
CA ALA A 48 -3.91 14.34 0.84
C ALA A 48 -3.25 15.72 0.64
N THR A 49 -4.00 16.80 0.83
CA THR A 49 -3.48 18.17 0.74
C THR A 49 -2.52 18.48 1.89
N ALA A 50 -2.85 18.06 3.11
CA ALA A 50 -1.98 18.20 4.27
C ALA A 50 -0.67 17.41 4.12
N GLU A 51 -0.73 16.17 3.62
CA GLU A 51 0.46 15.37 3.32
C GLU A 51 1.34 16.02 2.25
N ARG A 52 0.75 16.56 1.17
CA ARG A 52 1.51 17.30 0.13
C ARG A 52 2.13 18.58 0.68
N ALA A 53 1.42 19.32 1.53
CA ALA A 53 1.93 20.53 2.16
C ALA A 53 3.08 20.21 3.12
N ALA A 54 2.94 19.15 3.94
CA ALA A 54 4.00 18.67 4.81
C ALA A 54 5.21 18.18 4.00
N HIS A 55 4.99 17.41 2.93
CA HIS A 55 6.05 16.96 2.03
C HIS A 55 6.79 18.13 1.38
N THR A 56 6.06 19.14 0.89
CA THR A 56 6.65 20.34 0.28
C THR A 56 7.43 21.16 1.28
N ALA A 57 6.91 21.33 2.50
CA ALA A 57 7.60 22.06 3.58
C ALA A 57 8.87 21.34 4.04
N LEU A 58 8.81 20.01 4.22
CA LEU A 58 9.96 19.20 4.60
C LEU A 58 11.02 19.16 3.48
N SER A 59 10.59 19.04 2.22
CA SER A 59 11.48 19.11 1.06
C SER A 59 12.14 20.49 0.92
N ALA A 60 11.40 21.58 1.18
CA ALA A 60 11.95 22.94 1.18
C ALA A 60 12.95 23.18 2.32
N MET A 61 12.82 22.44 3.43
CA MET A 61 13.77 22.44 4.54
C MET A 61 14.97 21.50 4.30
N ASN A 62 15.09 20.92 3.11
CA ASN A 62 16.12 19.94 2.74
C ASN A 62 16.16 18.72 3.68
N ILE A 63 15.05 18.39 4.33
CA ILE A 63 14.91 17.20 5.17
C ILE A 63 14.19 16.13 4.34
N PRO A 64 14.87 15.07 3.88
CA PRO A 64 14.21 13.99 3.16
C PRO A 64 13.15 13.34 4.05
N THR A 65 11.96 13.14 3.50
CA THR A 65 10.85 12.52 4.25
C THR A 65 11.05 11.01 4.35
N SER A 66 10.42 10.36 5.33
CA SER A 66 10.52 8.90 5.49
C SER A 66 10.01 8.11 4.28
N ASP A 67 9.04 8.65 3.53
CA ASP A 67 8.56 8.04 2.29
C ASP A 67 9.55 8.18 1.14
N ASP A 68 10.28 9.30 1.08
CA ASP A 68 11.32 9.50 0.07
C ASP A 68 12.49 8.53 0.28
N VAL A 69 12.87 8.27 1.54
CA VAL A 69 13.88 7.25 1.87
C VAL A 69 13.42 5.86 1.44
N ARG A 70 12.18 5.46 1.74
CA ARG A 70 11.63 4.17 1.32
C ARG A 70 11.59 4.00 -0.21
N LYS A 71 11.23 5.06 -0.94
CA LYS A 71 11.26 5.05 -2.41
C LYS A 71 12.69 4.92 -2.95
N LEU A 72 13.65 5.55 -2.29
CA LEU A 72 15.06 5.46 -2.66
C LEU A 72 15.60 4.04 -2.41
N GLU A 73 15.28 3.44 -1.25
CA GLU A 73 15.62 2.05 -0.94
C GLU A 73 15.09 1.08 -2.00
N GLY A 74 13.80 1.19 -2.37
CA GLY A 74 13.23 0.34 -3.42
C GLY A 74 13.89 0.51 -4.80
N LYS A 75 14.28 1.74 -5.15
CA LYS A 75 15.04 2.01 -6.40
C LYS A 75 16.45 1.42 -6.35
N ILE A 76 17.10 1.43 -5.20
CA ILE A 76 18.42 0.83 -5.00
C ILE A 76 18.32 -0.69 -5.16
N GLU A 77 17.35 -1.34 -4.52
CA GLU A 77 17.13 -2.80 -4.67
C GLU A 77 16.85 -3.20 -6.13
N GLU A 78 16.10 -2.37 -6.87
CA GLU A 78 15.83 -2.61 -8.28
C GLU A 78 17.11 -2.50 -9.13
N LEU A 79 17.95 -1.50 -8.85
CA LEU A 79 19.25 -1.35 -9.51
C LEU A 79 20.18 -2.54 -9.20
N GLU A 80 20.22 -3.00 -7.96
CA GLU A 80 21.01 -4.19 -7.56
C GLU A 80 20.60 -5.43 -8.38
N LYS A 81 19.29 -5.67 -8.52
CA LYS A 81 18.77 -6.78 -9.34
C LYS A 81 19.17 -6.65 -10.81
N VAL A 82 19.14 -5.44 -11.35
CA VAL A 82 19.58 -5.18 -12.74
C VAL A 82 21.07 -5.46 -12.89
N PHE A 83 21.90 -5.01 -11.94
CA PHE A 83 23.33 -5.28 -11.94
C PHE A 83 23.64 -6.77 -11.85
N GLU A 84 23.00 -7.50 -10.93
CA GLU A 84 23.15 -8.96 -10.85
C GLU A 84 22.76 -9.65 -12.16
N GLY A 85 21.66 -9.23 -12.79
CA GLY A 85 21.21 -9.75 -14.07
C GLY A 85 22.22 -9.49 -15.20
N LEU A 86 22.80 -8.29 -15.24
CA LEU A 86 23.86 -7.94 -16.20
C LEU A 86 25.12 -8.75 -15.95
N SER A 87 25.57 -8.88 -14.70
CA SER A 87 26.74 -9.69 -14.35
C SER A 87 26.57 -11.15 -14.77
N ARG A 88 25.39 -11.74 -14.57
CA ARG A 88 25.09 -13.11 -15.04
C ARG A 88 25.16 -13.22 -16.56
N LYS A 89 24.55 -12.28 -17.30
CA LYS A 89 24.61 -12.28 -18.76
C LYS A 89 26.04 -12.15 -19.28
N ILE A 90 26.86 -11.29 -18.67
CA ILE A 90 28.28 -11.14 -19.04
C ILE A 90 29.02 -12.45 -18.81
N ALA A 91 28.82 -13.10 -17.65
CA ALA A 91 29.44 -14.38 -17.36
C ALA A 91 29.03 -15.49 -18.35
N GLU A 92 27.75 -15.53 -18.75
CA GLU A 92 27.27 -16.45 -19.78
C GLU A 92 27.90 -16.19 -21.15
N LEU A 93 28.04 -14.92 -21.55
CA LEU A 93 28.69 -14.54 -22.80
C LEU A 93 30.17 -14.92 -22.81
N GLN A 94 30.90 -14.64 -21.72
CA GLN A 94 32.31 -15.05 -21.57
C GLN A 94 32.46 -16.57 -21.64
N LYS A 95 31.54 -17.32 -21.02
CA LYS A 95 31.55 -18.79 -21.08
C LYS A 95 31.28 -19.30 -22.49
N LYS A 96 30.38 -18.65 -23.24
CA LYS A 96 30.10 -18.99 -24.65
C LYS A 96 31.30 -18.67 -25.56
N GLU A 97 31.96 -17.53 -25.36
CA GLU A 97 33.17 -17.17 -26.10
C GLU A 97 34.32 -18.16 -25.83
N ALA A 98 34.54 -18.52 -24.57
CA ALA A 98 35.54 -19.53 -24.20
C ALA A 98 35.23 -20.92 -24.80
N ALA A 99 33.94 -21.28 -24.90
CA ALA A 99 33.51 -22.52 -25.56
C ALA A 99 33.69 -22.47 -27.09
N ALA A 100 33.50 -21.31 -27.72
CA ALA A 100 33.71 -21.13 -29.16
C ALA A 100 35.21 -21.14 -29.52
N GLN A 101 36.07 -20.60 -28.66
CA GLN A 101 37.52 -20.58 -28.88
C GLN A 101 38.16 -21.97 -28.75
N SER A 102 37.68 -22.81 -27.82
CA SER A 102 38.17 -24.18 -27.66
C SER A 102 37.78 -25.10 -28.83
N GLN A 103 36.67 -24.84 -29.52
CA GLN A 103 36.26 -25.58 -30.72
C GLN A 103 37.08 -25.21 -31.97
N THR A 104 37.70 -24.01 -32.01
CA THR A 104 38.50 -23.56 -33.17
C THR A 104 39.93 -24.13 -33.16
N GLN A 105 40.43 -24.62 -32.02
CA GLN A 105 41.76 -25.24 -31.90
C GLN A 105 41.79 -26.75 -32.15
N THR A 106 40.64 -27.38 -32.45
CA THR A 106 40.55 -28.84 -32.69
C THR A 106 40.43 -29.24 -34.17
N HIS A 107 40.70 -28.31 -35.09
CA HIS A 107 40.75 -28.57 -36.55
C HIS A 107 42.14 -28.30 -37.12
#